data_AF-A0A837KIN2-F1
#
_entry.id   AF-A0A837KIN2-F1
#
_cell.length_a   1.000
_cell.length_b   1.000
_cell.length_c   1.000
_cell.angle_alpha   90.00
_cell.angle_beta   90.00
_cell.angle_gamma   90.00
#
_symmetry.space_group_name_H-M   'P 1'
#
loop_
_entity.id
_entity.type
_entity.pdbx_description
1 polymer ?
#
loop_
_entity_poly.entity_id
_entity_poly.type
_entity_poly.pdbx_seq_one_letter_code
_entity_poly.pdbx_strand_id
1 'polypeptide(L)'
;MKVGKLLLTALICCSLTGMAAPAFAEKEIADEPMWDSAPAPKNYSPEKKKAAEEMVINQKSFTLAANPIIVIDPGHGGDDPGALGNGLKEKDLTLDIGLRSKNYIVANYPATVYMTRSSDTTVALSTRASYANSKNANFFVSMHINAASLSSANGVETYNYPGSTTGRRLATETYNQLRNSFSNDRGVKEAEFYVLKYTNMPASLGETGFITNASDASQLAQSSFRQTLATQYATGMHRYWWGF
;
A
#
# COMPACT_ATOMS: atom_id res chain seq x y z
N MET A 1 -50.94 34.65 32.73
CA MET A 1 -51.43 34.09 31.45
C MET A 1 -50.56 34.62 30.31
N LYS A 2 -50.52 33.92 29.15
CA LYS A 2 -49.82 34.33 27.90
C LYS A 2 -50.46 35.65 27.36
N VAL A 3 -49.91 36.48 26.47
CA VAL A 3 -49.06 36.37 25.25
C VAL A 3 -48.27 37.71 25.08
N GLY A 4 -47.15 37.89 24.37
CA GLY A 4 -46.24 36.97 23.66
C GLY A 4 -45.72 37.50 22.29
N LYS A 5 -44.41 37.38 22.02
CA LYS A 5 -43.62 37.73 20.80
C LYS A 5 -43.40 39.22 20.43
N LEU A 6 -42.13 39.59 20.28
CA LEU A 6 -41.62 40.14 19.02
C LEU A 6 -40.15 39.73 18.81
N LEU A 7 -39.82 39.22 17.61
CA LEU A 7 -38.43 39.08 17.16
C LEU A 7 -37.98 40.42 16.57
N LEU A 8 -36.72 40.81 16.79
CA LEU A 8 -36.02 41.63 15.82
C LEU A 8 -34.55 41.19 15.70
N THR A 9 -34.22 40.68 14.52
CA THR A 9 -32.88 40.24 14.13
C THR A 9 -32.02 41.46 13.82
N ALA A 10 -30.83 41.54 14.42
CA ALA A 10 -29.79 42.47 14.01
C ALA A 10 -28.60 41.68 13.45
N LEU A 11 -28.37 41.81 12.14
CA LEU A 11 -27.22 41.24 11.46
C LEU A 11 -25.95 42.00 11.88
N ILE A 12 -24.96 41.29 12.45
CA ILE A 12 -23.58 41.77 12.47
C ILE A 12 -22.81 40.92 11.47
N CYS A 13 -22.69 41.44 10.25
CA CYS A 13 -21.71 40.97 9.29
C CYS A 13 -20.42 41.74 9.55
N CYS A 14 -19.36 41.05 10.01
CA CYS A 14 -18.01 41.55 9.87
C CYS A 14 -17.08 40.38 9.54
N SER A 15 -16.42 40.50 8.40
CA SER A 15 -15.62 39.47 7.75
C SER A 15 -14.42 39.02 8.56
N LEU A 16 -14.35 37.73 8.88
CA LEU A 16 -13.08 37.02 8.99
C LEU A 16 -12.78 36.42 7.61
N THR A 17 -11.66 36.85 7.03
CA THR A 17 -11.14 36.31 5.76
C THR A 17 -10.69 34.88 5.98
N GLY A 18 -11.59 33.92 5.73
CA GLY A 18 -11.25 32.51 5.67
C GLY A 18 -10.33 32.24 4.49
N MET A 19 -9.01 32.26 4.72
CA MET A 19 -8.10 31.56 3.83
C MET A 19 -8.41 30.08 3.97
N ALA A 20 -9.02 29.50 2.93
CA ALA A 20 -9.26 28.07 2.89
C ALA A 20 -7.91 27.35 3.01
N ALA A 21 -7.71 26.62 4.10
CA ALA A 21 -6.67 25.60 4.15
C ALA A 21 -6.93 24.64 2.97
N PRO A 22 -5.89 24.19 2.25
CA PRO A 22 -6.09 23.26 1.15
C PRO A 22 -6.80 22.01 1.69
N ALA A 23 -7.87 21.59 1.02
CA ALA A 23 -8.58 20.38 1.38
C ALA A 23 -7.59 19.20 1.34
N PHE A 24 -7.29 18.64 2.51
CA PHE A 24 -6.50 17.43 2.61
C PHE A 24 -7.29 16.31 1.92
N ALA A 25 -6.70 15.66 0.92
CA ALA A 25 -7.32 14.52 0.27
C ALA A 25 -7.44 13.39 1.31
N GLU A 26 -8.68 13.02 1.64
CA GLU A 26 -8.98 11.98 2.60
C GLU A 26 -8.62 10.61 2.01
N LYS A 27 -7.98 9.76 2.82
CA LYS A 27 -7.75 8.34 2.54
C LYS A 27 -7.92 7.56 3.84
N GLU A 28 -9.15 7.52 4.37
CA GLU A 28 -9.51 6.40 5.22
C GLU A 28 -9.92 5.25 4.29
N ILE A 29 -9.22 4.12 4.42
CA ILE A 29 -9.16 3.03 3.43
C ILE A 29 -10.52 2.45 2.98
N ALA A 30 -11.58 2.70 3.74
CA ALA A 30 -12.94 2.30 3.39
C ALA A 30 -13.56 3.11 2.23
N ASP A 31 -13.12 4.36 2.01
CA ASP A 31 -13.90 5.35 1.26
C ASP A 31 -13.33 5.74 -0.12
N GLU A 32 -12.25 5.12 -0.61
CA GLU A 32 -11.81 5.35 -2.00
C GLU A 32 -12.82 4.74 -3.01
N PRO A 33 -13.52 5.54 -3.84
CA PRO A 33 -14.66 5.06 -4.62
C PRO A 33 -14.29 4.27 -5.89
N MET A 34 -13.01 3.91 -6.07
CA MET A 34 -12.46 3.41 -7.34
C MET A 34 -11.80 2.02 -7.29
N TRP A 35 -11.69 1.36 -6.13
CA TRP A 35 -10.97 0.08 -6.05
C TRP A 35 -11.80 -1.16 -6.41
N ASP A 36 -13.13 -1.17 -6.28
CA ASP A 36 -13.95 -2.39 -6.44
C ASP A 36 -14.83 -2.46 -7.70
N SER A 37 -14.97 -1.36 -8.46
CA SER A 37 -15.92 -1.30 -9.60
C SER A 37 -15.34 -1.75 -10.96
N ALA A 38 -14.02 -1.89 -11.07
CA ALA A 38 -13.39 -2.34 -12.31
C ALA A 38 -13.51 -3.87 -12.48
N PRO A 39 -13.80 -4.37 -13.71
CA PRO A 39 -13.84 -5.81 -13.95
C PRO A 39 -12.47 -6.46 -13.79
N ALA A 40 -12.45 -7.77 -13.50
CA ALA A 40 -11.22 -8.56 -13.46
C ALA A 40 -10.43 -8.46 -14.79
N PRO A 41 -9.09 -8.46 -14.76
CA PRO A 41 -8.30 -8.45 -15.98
C PRO A 41 -8.43 -9.80 -16.71
N LYS A 42 -8.40 -9.79 -18.04
CA LYS A 42 -8.65 -10.99 -18.89
C LYS A 42 -7.77 -12.21 -18.59
N ASN A 43 -6.64 -12.05 -17.90
CA ASN A 43 -5.71 -13.12 -17.53
C ASN A 43 -5.81 -13.57 -16.06
N TYR A 44 -6.73 -13.00 -15.27
CA TYR A 44 -7.09 -13.49 -13.96
C TYR A 44 -7.93 -14.78 -14.05
N SER A 45 -7.75 -15.69 -13.10
CA SER A 45 -8.63 -16.85 -12.91
C SER A 45 -8.62 -17.28 -11.44
N PRO A 46 -9.78 -17.51 -10.80
CA PRO A 46 -9.85 -18.04 -9.43
C PRO A 46 -9.11 -19.38 -9.27
N GLU A 47 -9.15 -20.23 -10.30
CA GLU A 47 -8.47 -21.52 -10.34
C GLU A 47 -6.95 -21.34 -10.30
N LYS A 48 -6.41 -20.38 -11.06
CA LYS A 48 -4.98 -20.03 -11.02
C LYS A 48 -4.57 -19.46 -9.67
N LYS A 49 -5.40 -18.57 -9.08
CA LYS A 49 -5.16 -18.02 -7.74
C LYS A 49 -5.06 -19.15 -6.72
N LYS A 50 -6.06 -20.02 -6.66
CA LYS A 50 -6.09 -21.19 -5.77
C LYS A 50 -4.88 -22.11 -5.99
N ALA A 51 -4.53 -22.42 -7.23
CA ALA A 51 -3.37 -23.27 -7.53
C ALA A 51 -2.04 -22.63 -7.08
N ALA A 52 -1.89 -21.31 -7.17
CA ALA A 52 -0.72 -20.60 -6.67
C ALA A 52 -0.64 -20.59 -5.14
N GLU A 53 -1.78 -20.46 -4.44
CA GLU A 53 -1.83 -20.62 -2.99
C GLU A 53 -1.48 -22.04 -2.55
N GLU A 54 -2.07 -23.05 -3.19
CA GLU A 54 -1.79 -24.47 -2.94
C GLU A 54 -0.32 -24.82 -3.23
N MET A 55 0.30 -24.24 -4.26
CA MET A 55 1.72 -24.42 -4.55
C MET A 55 2.59 -23.94 -3.38
N VAL A 56 2.31 -22.76 -2.82
CA VAL A 56 3.07 -22.20 -1.69
C VAL A 56 2.79 -22.93 -0.37
N ILE A 57 1.57 -23.43 -0.16
CA ILE A 57 1.23 -24.22 1.04
C ILE A 57 1.88 -25.61 1.00
N ASN A 58 1.86 -26.28 -0.16
CA ASN A 58 2.31 -27.67 -0.28
C ASN A 58 3.83 -27.82 -0.48
N GLN A 59 4.59 -26.74 -0.50
CA GLN A 59 6.05 -26.74 -0.48
C GLN A 59 6.59 -27.24 0.89
N LYS A 60 6.59 -28.56 1.09
CA LYS A 60 7.22 -29.26 2.23
C LYS A 60 8.67 -28.85 2.46
N SER A 61 9.33 -28.47 1.38
CA SER A 61 10.38 -27.47 1.37
C SER A 61 10.22 -26.72 0.05
N PHE A 62 10.46 -25.41 0.02
CA PHE A 62 10.92 -24.80 -1.23
C PHE A 62 12.18 -25.58 -1.62
N THR A 63 12.27 -26.07 -2.86
CA THR A 63 13.59 -26.38 -3.39
C THR A 63 14.36 -25.06 -3.39
N LEU A 64 15.38 -24.96 -2.53
CA LEU A 64 16.22 -23.76 -2.33
C LEU A 64 16.79 -23.19 -3.66
N ALA A 65 16.75 -23.98 -4.73
CA ALA A 65 17.22 -23.69 -6.08
C ALA A 65 16.26 -22.86 -6.98
N ALA A 66 15.02 -22.53 -6.55
CA ALA A 66 14.08 -21.77 -7.38
C ALA A 66 14.03 -20.28 -7.00
N ASN A 67 14.69 -19.44 -7.81
CA ASN A 67 14.67 -17.98 -7.70
C ASN A 67 13.24 -17.44 -7.94
N PRO A 68 12.61 -16.72 -7.00
CA PRO A 68 11.25 -16.24 -7.19
C PRO A 68 11.19 -15.13 -8.25
N ILE A 69 10.08 -15.12 -8.99
CA ILE A 69 9.62 -13.96 -9.74
C ILE A 69 8.75 -13.11 -8.81
N ILE A 70 9.25 -11.93 -8.45
CA ILE A 70 8.60 -10.95 -7.59
C ILE A 70 8.07 -9.82 -8.46
N VAL A 71 6.85 -9.35 -8.20
CA VAL A 71 6.36 -8.07 -8.74
C VAL A 71 6.14 -7.10 -7.60
N ILE A 72 6.91 -6.01 -7.62
CA ILE A 72 6.73 -4.87 -6.71
C ILE A 72 5.83 -3.84 -7.40
N ASP A 73 4.86 -3.32 -6.67
CA ASP A 73 3.90 -2.35 -7.18
C ASP A 73 3.95 -1.04 -6.38
N PRO A 74 4.72 -0.03 -6.84
CA PRO A 74 4.65 1.31 -6.28
C PRO A 74 3.28 1.93 -6.55
N GLY A 75 2.47 2.13 -5.50
CA GLY A 75 1.13 2.70 -5.59
C GLY A 75 1.10 4.05 -6.33
N HIS A 76 -0.04 4.38 -6.93
CA HIS A 76 -0.27 5.65 -7.66
C HIS A 76 0.72 5.89 -8.81
N GLY A 77 0.89 7.13 -9.28
CA GLY A 77 1.83 7.52 -10.33
C GLY A 77 1.19 8.33 -11.46
N GLY A 78 2.00 9.19 -12.10
CA GLY A 78 1.57 10.07 -13.18
C GLY A 78 0.54 11.10 -12.69
N ASP A 79 -0.65 11.06 -13.29
CA ASP A 79 -1.75 11.98 -12.96
C ASP A 79 -2.38 11.72 -11.59
N ASP A 80 -2.18 10.51 -11.05
CA ASP A 80 -2.59 10.11 -9.71
C ASP A 80 -1.44 10.36 -8.71
N PRO A 81 -1.53 11.38 -7.83
CA PRO A 81 -0.51 11.65 -6.82
C PRO A 81 -0.55 10.69 -5.62
N GLY A 82 -1.63 9.93 -5.45
CA GLY A 82 -2.03 9.35 -4.17
C GLY A 82 -2.26 10.41 -3.11
N ALA A 83 -2.14 10.02 -1.84
CA ALA A 83 -2.30 10.93 -0.72
C ALA A 83 -1.28 12.09 -0.75
N LEU A 84 -1.74 13.26 -0.30
CA LEU A 84 -0.95 14.49 -0.19
C LEU A 84 -0.93 14.95 1.27
N GLY A 85 0.25 15.19 1.83
CA GLY A 85 0.40 15.62 3.21
C GLY A 85 1.80 16.12 3.53
N ASN A 86 1.91 17.13 4.39
CA ASN A 86 3.19 17.65 4.90
C ASN A 86 4.24 18.01 3.80
N GLY A 87 3.77 18.43 2.61
CA GLY A 87 4.63 18.75 1.45
C GLY A 87 5.11 17.54 0.65
N LEU A 88 4.70 16.32 1.01
CA LEU A 88 5.03 15.07 0.35
C LEU A 88 3.87 14.59 -0.54
N LYS A 89 4.19 13.70 -1.49
CA LYS A 89 3.23 12.98 -2.33
C LYS A 89 3.47 11.48 -2.18
N GLU A 90 2.40 10.70 -1.99
CA GLU A 90 2.49 9.25 -1.86
C GLU A 90 3.21 8.62 -3.07
N LYS A 91 2.84 9.00 -4.30
CA LYS A 91 3.43 8.42 -5.52
C LYS A 91 4.96 8.55 -5.64
N ASP A 92 5.54 9.58 -5.01
CA ASP A 92 6.98 9.85 -5.06
C ASP A 92 7.70 8.99 -4.01
N LEU A 93 7.10 8.87 -2.81
CA LEU A 93 7.57 8.01 -1.72
C LEU A 93 7.52 6.53 -2.09
N THR A 94 6.39 6.06 -2.64
CA THR A 94 6.21 4.65 -3.03
C THR A 94 7.16 4.25 -4.15
N LEU A 95 7.43 5.15 -5.11
CA LEU A 95 8.40 4.92 -6.18
C LEU A 95 9.83 4.78 -5.64
N ASP A 96 10.27 5.70 -4.79
CA ASP A 96 11.61 5.68 -4.18
C ASP A 96 11.82 4.42 -3.31
N ILE A 97 10.84 4.07 -2.46
CA ILE A 97 10.88 2.84 -1.64
C ILE A 97 10.88 1.58 -2.52
N GLY A 98 10.03 1.52 -3.56
CA GLY A 98 9.95 0.38 -4.47
C GLY A 98 11.22 0.17 -5.29
N LEU A 99 11.82 1.25 -5.81
CA LEU A 99 13.10 1.21 -6.54
C LEU A 99 14.23 0.72 -5.62
N ARG A 100 14.31 1.25 -4.39
CA ARG A 100 15.30 0.80 -3.38
C ARG A 100 15.11 -0.66 -3.00
N SER A 101 13.86 -1.11 -2.84
CA SER A 101 13.54 -2.50 -2.49
C SER A 101 13.98 -3.44 -3.61
N LYS A 102 13.66 -3.11 -4.87
CA LYS A 102 14.17 -3.84 -6.04
C LYS A 102 15.69 -3.90 -6.05
N ASN A 103 16.37 -2.76 -5.91
CA ASN A 103 17.83 -2.69 -5.96
C ASN A 103 18.47 -3.52 -4.84
N TYR A 104 17.92 -3.46 -3.63
CA TYR A 104 18.39 -4.26 -2.49
C TYR A 104 18.17 -5.76 -2.74
N ILE A 105 17.00 -6.17 -3.23
CA ILE A 105 16.71 -7.59 -3.53
C ILE A 105 17.68 -8.11 -4.60
N VAL A 106 17.84 -7.40 -5.72
CA VAL A 106 18.72 -7.82 -6.83
C VAL A 106 20.19 -7.89 -6.41
N ALA A 107 20.62 -7.06 -5.45
CA ALA A 107 21.99 -7.08 -4.94
C ALA A 107 22.26 -8.17 -3.89
N ASN A 108 21.24 -8.65 -3.16
CA ASN A 108 21.43 -9.51 -1.98
C ASN A 108 20.76 -10.89 -2.07
N TYR A 109 19.76 -11.07 -2.94
CA TYR A 109 18.93 -12.27 -2.99
C TYR A 109 18.80 -12.83 -4.42
N PRO A 110 18.78 -14.15 -4.61
CA PRO A 110 18.62 -14.76 -5.93
C PRO A 110 17.15 -14.71 -6.36
N ALA A 111 16.69 -13.55 -6.83
CA ALA A 111 15.31 -13.29 -7.25
C ALA A 111 15.24 -12.48 -8.56
N THR A 112 14.18 -12.69 -9.33
CA THR A 112 13.82 -11.85 -10.49
C THR A 112 12.78 -10.83 -10.06
N VAL A 113 13.11 -9.54 -10.11
CA VAL A 113 12.20 -8.47 -9.66
C VAL A 113 11.70 -7.60 -10.83
N TYR A 114 10.41 -7.71 -11.11
CA TYR A 114 9.68 -6.79 -11.97
C TYR A 114 9.01 -5.69 -11.14
N MET A 115 8.69 -4.57 -11.78
CA MET A 115 7.90 -3.50 -11.18
C MET A 115 6.75 -3.11 -12.11
N THR A 116 5.60 -2.75 -11.56
CA THR A 116 4.45 -2.24 -12.35
C THR A 116 4.75 -0.88 -12.96
N ARG A 117 5.55 -0.05 -12.27
CA ARG A 117 6.20 1.16 -12.79
C ARG A 117 7.59 1.33 -12.18
N SER A 118 8.50 1.96 -12.91
CA SER A 118 9.85 2.33 -12.45
C SER A 118 10.18 3.82 -12.67
N SER A 119 9.13 4.61 -12.91
CA SER A 119 9.15 6.06 -13.13
C SER A 119 7.80 6.65 -12.70
N ASP A 120 7.68 7.97 -12.74
CA ASP A 120 6.41 8.66 -12.50
C ASP A 120 5.48 8.52 -13.72
N THR A 121 4.65 7.48 -13.73
CA THR A 121 3.76 7.13 -14.85
C THR A 121 2.43 6.60 -14.33
N THR A 122 1.33 6.97 -14.98
CA THR A 122 -0.02 6.49 -14.68
C THR A 122 -0.15 5.00 -15.01
N VAL A 123 -0.48 4.17 -14.03
CA VAL A 123 -0.75 2.73 -14.22
C VAL A 123 -2.07 2.35 -13.53
N ALA A 124 -3.06 1.94 -14.32
CA ALA A 124 -4.37 1.51 -13.81
C ALA A 124 -4.29 0.21 -13.00
N LEU A 125 -5.17 0.04 -12.01
CA LEU A 125 -5.24 -1.14 -11.14
C LEU A 125 -5.34 -2.47 -11.93
N SER A 126 -6.17 -2.49 -12.98
CA SER A 126 -6.29 -3.61 -13.91
C SER A 126 -4.99 -3.94 -14.64
N THR A 127 -4.21 -2.93 -15.01
CA THR A 127 -2.88 -3.10 -15.63
C THR A 127 -1.86 -3.63 -14.62
N ARG A 128 -1.87 -3.18 -13.36
CA ARG A 128 -0.98 -3.69 -12.29
C ARG A 128 -1.18 -5.20 -12.07
N ALA A 129 -2.42 -5.62 -11.86
CA ALA A 129 -2.77 -7.02 -11.67
C ALA A 129 -2.51 -7.86 -12.94
N SER A 130 -2.93 -7.36 -14.12
CA SER A 130 -2.68 -8.02 -15.41
C SER A 130 -1.19 -8.21 -15.70
N TYR A 131 -0.37 -7.21 -15.38
CA TYR A 131 1.08 -7.28 -15.54
C TYR A 131 1.67 -8.37 -14.64
N ALA A 132 1.31 -8.39 -13.35
CA ALA A 132 1.77 -9.42 -12.42
C ALA A 132 1.37 -10.85 -12.88
N ASN A 133 0.12 -11.00 -13.31
CA ASN A 133 -0.40 -12.23 -13.90
C ASN A 133 0.39 -12.65 -15.16
N SER A 134 0.76 -11.69 -16.02
CA SER A 134 1.53 -11.96 -17.25
C SER A 134 2.98 -12.41 -17.00
N LYS A 135 3.55 -12.06 -15.84
CA LYS A 135 4.90 -12.47 -15.44
C LYS A 135 4.96 -13.85 -14.80
N ASN A 136 3.81 -14.49 -14.57
CA ASN A 136 3.69 -15.68 -13.71
C ASN A 136 4.39 -15.46 -12.36
N ALA A 137 4.21 -14.26 -11.77
CA ALA A 137 4.88 -13.91 -10.53
C ALA A 137 4.53 -14.90 -9.42
N ASN A 138 5.51 -15.28 -8.61
CA ASN A 138 5.31 -16.18 -7.49
C ASN A 138 4.64 -15.46 -6.31
N PHE A 139 4.85 -14.15 -6.18
CA PHE A 139 4.12 -13.27 -5.27
C PHE A 139 4.19 -11.80 -5.69
N PHE A 140 3.27 -11.01 -5.14
CA PHE A 140 3.07 -9.59 -5.46
C PHE A 140 3.06 -8.74 -4.18
N VAL A 141 3.77 -7.61 -4.17
CA VAL A 141 3.79 -6.69 -3.03
C VAL A 141 3.53 -5.27 -3.53
N SER A 142 2.39 -4.69 -3.13
CA SER A 142 2.07 -3.29 -3.36
C SER A 142 2.53 -2.42 -2.19
N MET A 143 3.02 -1.23 -2.49
CA MET A 143 3.63 -0.29 -1.54
C MET A 143 2.90 1.04 -1.62
N HIS A 144 2.31 1.43 -0.49
CA HIS A 144 1.48 2.62 -0.31
C HIS A 144 1.87 3.38 0.97
N ILE A 145 1.41 4.62 1.08
CA ILE A 145 1.54 5.46 2.28
C ILE A 145 0.13 5.91 2.66
N ASN A 146 -0.22 5.79 3.93
CA ASN A 146 -1.59 6.01 4.36
C ASN A 146 -1.91 7.50 4.49
N ALA A 147 -3.20 7.81 4.64
CA ALA A 147 -3.63 9.11 5.16
C ALA A 147 -4.73 8.92 6.19
N ALA A 148 -5.20 10.01 6.77
CA ALA A 148 -6.37 10.06 7.64
C ALA A 148 -6.75 11.52 7.87
N SER A 149 -8.04 11.80 8.03
CA SER A 149 -8.55 13.11 8.44
C SER A 149 -8.15 13.43 9.89
N LEU A 150 -8.00 12.40 10.75
CA LEU A 150 -7.37 12.52 12.06
C LEU A 150 -5.85 12.48 11.93
N SER A 151 -5.19 13.64 12.02
CA SER A 151 -3.72 13.79 11.95
C SER A 151 -2.94 13.04 13.03
N SER A 152 -3.61 12.53 14.08
CA SER A 152 -3.03 11.66 15.10
C SER A 152 -2.84 10.20 14.64
N ALA A 153 -3.53 9.76 13.58
CA ALA A 153 -3.35 8.42 13.03
C ALA A 153 -1.94 8.29 12.44
N ASN A 154 -1.19 7.29 12.90
CA ASN A 154 0.20 7.04 12.52
C ASN A 154 0.50 5.54 12.60
N GLY A 155 1.61 5.11 12.02
CA GLY A 155 2.09 3.73 12.09
C GLY A 155 1.94 2.92 10.80
N VAL A 156 2.29 1.63 10.88
CA VAL A 156 2.27 0.70 9.73
C VAL A 156 1.16 -0.32 9.85
N GLU A 157 0.45 -0.53 8.75
CA GLU A 157 -0.44 -1.68 8.53
C GLU A 157 -0.11 -2.39 7.22
N THR A 158 -0.44 -3.68 7.14
CA THR A 158 -0.37 -4.44 5.88
C THR A 158 -1.66 -5.20 5.67
N TYR A 159 -1.97 -5.50 4.41
CA TYR A 159 -3.21 -6.08 3.97
C TYR A 159 -2.98 -7.34 3.12
N ASN A 160 -3.84 -8.34 3.32
CA ASN A 160 -4.03 -9.47 2.41
C ASN A 160 -5.49 -9.56 1.93
N TYR A 161 -5.72 -10.31 0.85
CA TYR A 161 -7.08 -10.66 0.44
C TYR A 161 -7.75 -11.57 1.49
N PRO A 162 -9.04 -11.38 1.85
CA PRO A 162 -9.73 -12.22 2.81
C PRO A 162 -9.62 -13.73 2.52
N GLY A 163 -9.32 -14.51 3.55
CA GLY A 163 -9.15 -15.97 3.43
C GLY A 163 -7.86 -16.46 2.75
N SER A 164 -7.03 -15.58 2.18
CA SER A 164 -5.74 -15.96 1.57
C SER A 164 -4.69 -16.27 2.64
N THR A 165 -4.50 -17.56 2.95
CA THR A 165 -3.49 -18.01 3.95
C THR A 165 -2.07 -17.58 3.58
N THR A 166 -1.72 -17.64 2.29
CA THR A 166 -0.39 -17.32 1.78
C THR A 166 -0.18 -15.82 1.60
N GLY A 167 -1.21 -15.09 1.17
CA GLY A 167 -1.21 -13.61 1.20
C GLY A 167 -1.05 -13.07 2.61
N ARG A 168 -1.75 -13.66 3.59
CA ARG A 168 -1.61 -13.31 5.01
C ARG A 168 -0.21 -13.58 5.54
N ARG A 169 0.42 -14.70 5.16
CA ARG A 169 1.84 -14.99 5.49
C ARG A 169 2.78 -13.95 4.89
N LEU A 170 2.60 -13.58 3.62
CA LEU A 170 3.40 -12.55 2.95
C LEU A 170 3.25 -11.18 3.64
N ALA A 171 2.01 -10.75 3.90
CA ALA A 171 1.74 -9.51 4.64
C ALA A 171 2.40 -9.54 6.02
N THR A 172 2.27 -10.65 6.76
CA THR A 172 2.87 -10.85 8.09
C THR A 172 4.40 -10.75 8.08
N GLU A 173 5.10 -11.42 7.16
CA GLU A 173 6.57 -11.36 7.09
C GLU A 173 7.07 -9.96 6.73
N THR A 174 6.40 -9.26 5.81
CA THR A 174 6.68 -7.87 5.47
C THR A 174 6.46 -6.93 6.66
N TYR A 175 5.29 -7.01 7.28
CA TYR A 175 4.93 -6.23 8.47
C TYR A 175 5.88 -6.48 9.65
N ASN A 176 6.32 -7.71 9.87
CA ASN A 176 7.25 -8.05 10.94
C ASN A 176 8.59 -7.30 10.86
N GLN A 177 9.02 -6.88 9.67
CA GLN A 177 10.20 -6.04 9.49
C GLN A 177 9.90 -4.54 9.65
N LEU A 178 8.68 -4.10 9.33
CA LEU A 178 8.27 -2.68 9.29
C LEU A 178 7.68 -2.16 10.61
N ARG A 179 7.07 -3.01 11.43
CA ARG A 179 6.22 -2.60 12.58
C ARG A 179 6.92 -1.74 13.64
N ASN A 180 8.24 -1.80 13.73
CA ASN A 180 9.06 -1.01 14.67
C ASN A 180 9.61 0.30 14.06
N SER A 181 9.30 0.61 12.79
CA SER A 181 9.83 1.79 12.10
C SER A 181 9.09 3.09 12.44
N PHE A 182 7.94 3.00 13.10
CA PHE A 182 7.10 4.14 13.48
C PHE A 182 6.58 3.96 14.92
N SER A 183 5.98 5.00 15.48
CA SER A 183 5.53 5.04 16.89
C SER A 183 4.35 4.13 17.22
N ASN A 184 3.62 3.65 16.22
CA ASN A 184 2.40 2.86 16.42
C ASN A 184 2.36 1.64 15.50
N ASP A 185 1.85 0.55 16.05
CA ASP A 185 1.68 -0.72 15.37
C ASP A 185 0.17 -0.92 15.08
N ARG A 186 -0.18 -1.16 13.82
CA ARG A 186 -1.57 -1.29 13.36
C ARG A 186 -1.93 -2.68 12.82
N GLY A 187 -0.99 -3.62 12.85
CA GLY A 187 -1.23 -5.02 12.53
C GLY A 187 -1.32 -5.41 11.04
N VAL A 188 -1.60 -6.69 10.83
CA VAL A 188 -1.98 -7.30 9.54
C VAL A 188 -3.50 -7.36 9.46
N LYS A 189 -4.06 -6.93 8.34
CA LYS A 189 -5.49 -6.76 8.09
C LYS A 189 -5.93 -7.46 6.81
N GLU A 190 -7.23 -7.59 6.61
CA GLU A 190 -7.80 -8.15 5.38
C GLU A 190 -8.60 -7.07 4.65
N ALA A 191 -8.44 -6.98 3.33
CA ALA A 191 -9.17 -6.05 2.47
C ALA A 191 -9.28 -6.59 1.03
N GLU A 192 -10.38 -6.27 0.35
CA GLU A 192 -10.66 -6.77 -1.01
C GLU A 192 -10.02 -5.93 -2.14
N PHE A 193 -9.01 -5.10 -1.84
CA PHE A 193 -8.39 -4.19 -2.83
C PHE A 193 -8.11 -4.87 -4.17
N TYR A 194 -8.36 -4.15 -5.27
CA TYR A 194 -8.28 -4.69 -6.63
C TYR A 194 -7.05 -5.58 -6.88
N VAL A 195 -5.86 -5.09 -6.49
CA VAL A 195 -4.58 -5.79 -6.72
C VAL A 195 -4.37 -7.01 -5.80
N LEU A 196 -5.05 -7.08 -4.66
CA LEU A 196 -5.09 -8.27 -3.80
C LEU A 196 -6.12 -9.30 -4.32
N LYS A 197 -7.26 -8.82 -4.82
CA LYS A 197 -8.36 -9.62 -5.38
C LYS A 197 -7.97 -10.29 -6.69
N TYR A 198 -7.53 -9.52 -7.68
CA TYR A 198 -7.38 -9.95 -9.08
C TYR A 198 -5.96 -10.33 -9.54
N THR A 199 -5.02 -10.47 -8.60
CA THR A 199 -3.76 -11.19 -8.84
C THR A 199 -3.93 -12.70 -8.69
N ASN A 200 -3.28 -13.46 -9.56
CA ASN A 200 -3.27 -14.93 -9.60
C ASN A 200 -2.27 -15.56 -8.62
N MET A 201 -1.57 -14.77 -7.81
CA MET A 201 -0.55 -15.23 -6.87
C MET A 201 -0.78 -14.61 -5.49
N PRO A 202 -0.14 -15.13 -4.43
CA PRO A 202 -0.17 -14.52 -3.10
C PRO A 202 0.24 -13.05 -3.17
N ALA A 203 -0.56 -12.17 -2.57
CA ALA A 203 -0.43 -10.74 -2.68
C ALA A 203 -0.54 -10.06 -1.32
N SER A 204 0.26 -9.02 -1.09
CA SER A 204 0.13 -8.10 0.03
C SER A 204 0.17 -6.65 -0.43
N LEU A 205 -0.39 -5.75 0.38
CA LEU A 205 -0.28 -4.30 0.24
C LEU A 205 0.16 -3.73 1.59
N GLY A 206 1.20 -2.89 1.62
CA GLY A 206 1.65 -2.24 2.84
C GLY A 206 1.39 -0.74 2.83
N GLU A 207 0.76 -0.24 3.88
CA GLU A 207 0.49 1.18 4.15
C GLU A 207 1.51 1.65 5.19
N THR A 208 2.59 2.28 4.72
CA THR A 208 3.85 2.39 5.48
C THR A 208 4.03 3.77 6.09
N GLY A 209 3.30 4.03 7.18
CA GLY A 209 3.21 5.35 7.80
C GLY A 209 2.10 6.22 7.19
N PHE A 210 1.73 7.29 7.89
CA PHE A 210 0.66 8.21 7.49
C PHE A 210 1.23 9.54 6.98
N ILE A 211 1.01 9.87 5.70
CA ILE A 211 1.54 11.10 5.09
C ILE A 211 0.94 12.38 5.70
N THR A 212 -0.25 12.29 6.31
CA THR A 212 -0.89 13.39 7.05
C THR A 212 -0.37 13.56 8.47
N ASN A 213 0.29 12.54 9.05
CA ASN A 213 0.91 12.65 10.37
C ASN A 213 2.30 13.28 10.29
N ALA A 214 2.54 14.32 11.09
CA ALA A 214 3.80 15.07 11.06
C ALA A 214 5.03 14.22 11.45
N SER A 215 4.89 13.26 12.38
CA SER A 215 5.99 12.39 12.81
C SER A 215 6.38 11.41 11.70
N ASP A 216 5.39 10.68 11.17
CA ASP A 216 5.59 9.73 10.07
C ASP A 216 6.11 10.43 8.82
N ALA A 217 5.51 11.57 8.44
CA ALA A 217 5.95 12.37 7.30
C ALA A 217 7.39 12.90 7.48
N SER A 218 7.77 13.35 8.68
CA SER A 218 9.15 13.83 8.93
C SER A 218 10.21 12.74 8.74
N GLN A 219 9.86 11.49 9.05
CA GLN A 219 10.72 10.32 8.82
C GLN A 219 10.68 9.92 7.34
N LEU A 220 9.50 9.83 6.73
CA LEU A 220 9.31 9.53 5.30
C LEU A 220 10.02 10.53 4.37
N ALA A 221 10.19 11.79 4.79
CA ALA A 221 10.97 12.79 4.06
C ALA A 221 12.48 12.45 4.00
N GLN A 222 13.01 11.68 4.95
CA GLN A 222 14.43 11.31 5.01
C GLN A 222 14.77 10.16 4.04
N SER A 223 15.74 10.40 3.15
CA SER A 223 16.20 9.37 2.20
C SER A 223 16.83 8.15 2.88
N SER A 224 17.43 8.31 4.07
CA SER A 224 17.97 7.22 4.89
C SER A 224 16.85 6.34 5.43
N PHE A 225 15.78 6.93 5.93
CA PHE A 225 14.63 6.19 6.46
C PHE A 225 13.89 5.42 5.36
N ARG A 226 13.68 6.02 4.18
CA ARG A 226 13.14 5.28 3.01
C ARG A 226 14.03 4.13 2.57
N GLN A 227 15.36 4.24 2.75
CA GLN A 227 16.27 3.11 2.54
C GLN A 227 16.10 2.00 3.59
N THR A 228 15.87 2.36 4.86
CA THR A 228 15.53 1.39 5.92
C THR A 228 14.24 0.65 5.61
N LEU A 229 13.16 1.36 5.26
CA LEU A 229 11.87 0.76 4.87
C LEU A 229 12.05 -0.20 3.67
N ALA A 230 12.81 0.20 2.66
CA ALA A 230 13.08 -0.64 1.49
C ALA A 230 13.84 -1.93 1.82
N THR A 231 14.84 -1.85 2.71
CA THR A 231 15.56 -3.03 3.22
C THR A 231 14.64 -3.94 4.05
N GLN A 232 13.74 -3.37 4.85
CA GLN A 232 12.75 -4.13 5.63
C GLN A 232 11.75 -4.86 4.72
N TYR A 233 11.19 -4.18 3.72
CA TYR A 233 10.36 -4.80 2.68
C TYR A 233 11.08 -5.96 1.98
N ALA A 234 12.33 -5.74 1.54
CA ALA A 234 13.14 -6.76 0.90
C ALA A 234 13.39 -7.97 1.82
N THR A 235 13.69 -7.73 3.10
CA THR A 235 13.91 -8.77 4.12
C THR A 235 12.63 -9.58 4.38
N GLY A 236 11.46 -8.91 4.45
CA GLY A 236 10.18 -9.59 4.62
C GLY A 236 9.80 -10.46 3.41
N MET A 237 10.06 -9.96 2.19
CA MET A 237 9.90 -10.75 0.96
C MET A 237 10.86 -11.96 0.91
N HIS A 238 12.10 -11.80 1.39
CA HIS A 238 13.06 -12.90 1.51
C HIS A 238 12.56 -13.96 2.51
N ARG A 239 12.16 -13.55 3.72
CA ARG A 239 11.61 -14.44 4.75
C ARG A 239 10.35 -15.17 4.29
N TYR A 240 9.48 -14.51 3.55
CA TYR A 240 8.31 -15.14 2.96
C TYR A 240 8.67 -16.28 1.99
N TRP A 241 9.71 -16.12 1.16
CA TRP A 241 10.08 -17.15 0.18
C TRP A 241 10.98 -18.24 0.78
N TRP A 242 12.06 -17.88 1.47
CA TRP A 242 13.06 -18.84 1.95
C TRP A 242 12.85 -19.31 3.40
N GLY A 243 12.11 -18.57 4.23
CA GLY A 243 11.72 -18.98 5.58
C GLY A 243 12.72 -18.68 6.71
N PHE A 244 13.80 -17.95 6.45
CA PHE A 244 14.83 -17.56 7.42
C PHE A 244 15.34 -16.12 7.23
#